data_AF-A0A7G5DM19-F1
#
_entry.id   AF-A0A7G5DM19-F1
#
_cell.length_a   1.000
_cell.length_b   1.000
_cell.length_c   1.000
_cell.angle_alpha   90.00
_cell.angle_beta   90.00
_cell.angle_gamma   90.00
#
_symmetry.space_group_name_H-M   'P 1'
#
loop_
_entity.id
_entity.type
_entity.pdbx_description
1 polymer ?
#
loop_
_entity_poly.entity_id
_entity_poly.type
_entity_poly.pdbx_seq_one_letter_code
_entity_poly.pdbx_strand_id
1 'polypeptide(L)'
;MDQEVLRWLTQFVVGLLGSGGVAYMLFGHYGKGWLDKKFAQSLENHRHQQSLEIQRLRVEIDSLLNGTIRLQEYEFKVLPEVWEKLYSAYSYAINLLSPFQEYNDLSQMDALRLEEFLDSSPLLGSDKKKIISADAGARNNLYQEAFIWHRMSIAHKNSVELGAYISRYAIFFPGQLKEKLDSVSKAIHSALSSKRFSLEDPSDPRRLDGWRHINDAAAPLYAEIQQLIQERLRSHGQVKNAD
;
A
#
# COMPACT_ATOMS: atom_id res chain seq x y z
N MET A 1 -47.79 -37.62 23.17
CA MET A 1 -48.88 -36.63 23.03
C MET A 1 -50.13 -37.37 23.40
N ASP A 2 -50.46 -37.26 24.68
CA ASP A 2 -50.97 -38.39 25.45
C ASP A 2 -52.49 -38.42 25.44
N GLN A 3 -53.07 -39.63 25.45
CA GLN A 3 -54.52 -39.83 25.40
C GLN A 3 -55.27 -39.11 26.55
N GLU A 4 -54.58 -38.75 27.63
CA GLU A 4 -55.11 -37.91 28.70
C GLU A 4 -55.43 -36.48 28.26
N VAL A 5 -54.62 -35.89 27.37
CA VAL A 5 -54.87 -34.53 26.82
C VAL A 5 -56.12 -34.54 25.93
N LEU A 6 -56.30 -35.61 25.15
CA LEU A 6 -57.46 -35.78 24.28
C LEU A 6 -58.74 -36.03 25.09
N ARG A 7 -58.65 -36.76 26.21
CA ARG A 7 -59.77 -37.02 27.13
C ARG A 7 -60.16 -35.78 27.94
N TRP A 8 -59.17 -34.99 28.35
CA TRP A 8 -59.39 -33.70 29.01
C TRP A 8 -60.05 -32.69 28.05
N LEU A 9 -59.58 -32.62 26.80
CA LEU A 9 -60.18 -31.77 25.76
C LEU A 9 -61.61 -32.20 25.38
N THR A 10 -61.88 -33.51 25.28
CA THR A 10 -63.25 -34.00 24.98
C THR A 10 -64.22 -33.78 26.14
N GLN A 11 -63.80 -33.93 27.40
CA GLN A 11 -64.63 -33.58 28.56
C GLN A 11 -64.88 -32.07 28.67
N PHE A 12 -63.89 -31.24 28.29
CA PHE A 12 -64.06 -29.79 28.19
C PHE A 12 -65.09 -29.41 27.11
N VAL A 13 -65.02 -30.05 25.94
CA VAL A 13 -65.94 -29.82 24.80
C VAL A 13 -67.36 -30.30 25.09
N VAL A 14 -67.53 -31.43 25.80
CA VAL A 14 -68.86 -31.96 26.17
C VAL A 14 -69.50 -31.15 27.31
N GLY A 15 -68.72 -30.61 28.25
CA GLY A 15 -69.22 -29.65 29.25
C GLY A 15 -69.64 -28.30 28.66
N LEU A 16 -69.07 -27.93 27.50
CA LEU A 16 -69.38 -26.71 26.75
C LEU A 16 -70.69 -26.76 25.95
N LEU A 17 -71.27 -27.94 25.70
CA LEU A 17 -72.55 -28.02 24.98
C LEU A 17 -73.76 -27.59 25.83
N GLY A 18 -73.63 -27.53 27.16
CA GLY A 18 -74.61 -26.90 28.07
C GLY A 18 -74.24 -25.49 28.54
N SER A 19 -73.04 -25.00 28.19
CA SER A 19 -72.46 -23.75 28.73
C SER A 19 -71.70 -22.92 27.69
N GLY A 20 -71.99 -23.12 26.40
CA GLY A 20 -71.28 -22.45 25.30
C GLY A 20 -71.37 -20.92 25.37
N GLY A 21 -72.48 -20.38 25.90
CA GLY A 21 -72.65 -18.94 26.10
C GLY A 21 -71.75 -18.36 27.22
N VAL A 22 -71.54 -19.11 28.30
CA VAL A 22 -70.76 -18.63 29.46
C VAL A 22 -69.26 -18.68 29.15
N ALA A 23 -68.80 -19.72 28.45
CA ALA A 23 -67.42 -19.78 28.01
C ALA A 23 -67.11 -18.74 26.93
N TYR A 24 -68.01 -18.51 25.97
CA TYR A 24 -67.84 -17.45 24.97
C TYR A 24 -67.85 -16.05 25.61
N MET A 25 -68.69 -15.81 26.63
CA MET A 25 -68.69 -14.56 27.39
C MET A 25 -67.45 -14.38 28.26
N LEU A 26 -66.98 -15.41 28.97
CA LEU A 26 -65.76 -15.35 29.78
C LEU A 26 -64.52 -15.12 28.90
N PHE A 27 -64.42 -15.82 27.76
CA PHE A 27 -63.34 -15.64 26.80
C PHE A 27 -63.42 -14.28 26.08
N GLY A 28 -64.64 -13.81 25.79
CA GLY A 28 -64.87 -12.50 25.17
C GLY A 28 -64.54 -11.32 26.09
N HIS A 29 -64.89 -11.41 27.38
CA HIS A 29 -64.71 -10.32 28.35
C HIS A 29 -63.32 -10.31 29.00
N TYR A 30 -62.82 -11.46 29.46
CA TYR A 30 -61.51 -11.57 30.11
C TYR A 30 -60.39 -11.95 29.15
N GLY A 31 -60.69 -12.71 28.09
CA GLY A 31 -59.71 -13.11 27.09
C GLY A 31 -59.23 -11.94 26.25
N LYS A 32 -60.09 -11.01 25.80
CA LYS A 32 -59.66 -9.82 25.05
C LYS A 32 -58.60 -9.00 25.80
N GLY A 33 -58.86 -8.61 27.04
CA GLY A 33 -57.92 -7.81 27.83
C GLY A 33 -56.60 -8.54 28.14
N TRP A 34 -56.66 -9.86 28.40
CA TRP A 34 -55.45 -10.68 28.62
C TRP A 34 -54.61 -10.83 27.36
N LEU A 35 -55.27 -11.06 26.22
CA LEU A 35 -54.66 -11.36 24.94
C LEU A 35 -54.09 -10.07 24.31
N ASP A 36 -54.78 -8.94 24.46
CA ASP A 36 -54.27 -7.61 24.10
C ASP A 36 -53.05 -7.24 24.94
N LYS A 37 -53.07 -7.50 26.26
CA LYS A 37 -51.91 -7.27 27.14
C LYS A 37 -50.72 -8.16 26.77
N LYS A 38 -50.97 -9.42 26.43
CA LYS A 38 -49.91 -10.34 25.97
C LYS A 38 -49.35 -9.94 24.61
N PHE A 39 -50.19 -9.51 23.67
CA PHE A 39 -49.72 -9.00 22.39
C PHE A 39 -48.95 -7.70 22.54
N ALA A 40 -49.43 -6.75 23.35
CA ALA A 40 -48.71 -5.51 23.63
C ALA A 40 -47.32 -5.80 24.22
N GLN A 41 -47.25 -6.70 25.21
CA GLN A 41 -45.98 -7.09 25.83
C GLN A 41 -45.04 -7.81 24.85
N SER A 42 -45.55 -8.74 24.03
CA SER A 42 -44.75 -9.41 23.00
C SER A 42 -44.27 -8.44 21.93
N LEU A 43 -45.10 -7.46 21.55
CA LEU A 43 -44.78 -6.48 20.51
C LEU A 43 -43.78 -5.43 21.02
N GLU A 44 -43.87 -5.02 22.29
CA GLU A 44 -42.87 -4.19 22.96
C GLU A 44 -41.55 -4.93 23.11
N ASN A 45 -41.57 -6.21 23.53
CA ASN A 45 -40.37 -7.04 23.60
C ASN A 45 -39.71 -7.23 22.23
N HIS A 46 -40.49 -7.46 21.17
CA HIS A 46 -39.96 -7.57 19.81
C HIS A 46 -39.37 -6.26 19.31
N ARG A 47 -40.05 -5.12 19.52
CA ARG A 47 -39.50 -3.79 19.19
C ARG A 47 -38.22 -3.50 19.95
N HIS A 48 -38.16 -3.86 21.23
CA HIS A 48 -36.96 -3.69 22.05
C HIS A 48 -35.81 -4.56 21.54
N GLN A 49 -36.06 -5.84 21.23
CA GLN A 49 -35.07 -6.73 20.63
C GLN A 49 -34.55 -6.20 19.28
N GLN A 50 -35.44 -5.74 18.40
CA GLN A 50 -35.07 -5.11 17.13
C GLN A 50 -34.23 -3.85 17.34
N SER A 51 -34.60 -3.00 18.31
CA SER A 51 -33.83 -1.79 18.62
C SER A 51 -32.43 -2.11 19.14
N LEU A 52 -32.28 -3.16 19.97
CA LEU A 52 -30.98 -3.63 20.43
C LEU A 52 -30.13 -4.21 19.30
N GLU A 53 -30.76 -4.95 18.37
CA GLU A 53 -30.07 -5.50 17.21
C GLU A 53 -29.59 -4.40 16.26
N ILE A 54 -30.43 -3.40 15.97
CA ILE A 54 -30.04 -2.22 15.18
C ILE A 54 -28.87 -1.48 15.85
N GLN A 55 -28.91 -1.30 17.18
CA GLN A 55 -27.81 -0.66 17.90
C GLN A 55 -26.51 -1.48 17.83
N ARG A 56 -26.58 -2.81 18.00
CA ARG A 56 -25.41 -3.69 17.87
C ARG A 56 -24.81 -3.62 16.48
N LEU A 57 -25.64 -3.76 15.45
CA LEU A 57 -25.21 -3.64 14.05
C LEU A 57 -24.59 -2.28 13.77
N ARG A 58 -25.17 -1.20 14.29
CA ARG A 58 -24.61 0.15 14.15
C ARG A 58 -23.23 0.26 14.78
N VAL A 59 -23.06 -0.24 16.01
CA VAL A 59 -21.75 -0.24 16.70
C VAL A 59 -20.72 -1.07 15.94
N GLU A 60 -21.12 -2.23 15.43
CA GLU A 60 -20.25 -3.11 14.64
C GLU A 60 -19.81 -2.42 13.34
N ILE A 61 -20.76 -1.87 12.58
CA ILE A 61 -20.51 -1.11 11.36
C ILE A 61 -19.58 0.08 11.64
N ASP A 62 -19.87 0.88 12.67
CA ASP A 62 -19.05 2.03 13.05
C ASP A 62 -17.62 1.60 13.42
N SER A 63 -17.46 0.44 14.07
CA SER A 63 -16.13 -0.10 14.42
C SER A 63 -15.32 -0.54 13.19
N LEU A 64 -15.97 -1.22 12.22
CA LEU A 64 -15.35 -1.68 10.98
C LEU A 64 -15.02 -0.52 10.04
N LEU A 65 -15.91 0.46 9.94
CA LEU A 65 -15.68 1.69 9.18
C LEU A 65 -14.51 2.47 9.77
N ASN A 66 -14.44 2.64 11.09
CA ASN A 66 -13.31 3.31 11.74
C ASN A 66 -11.96 2.60 11.48
N GLY A 67 -11.94 1.26 11.50
CA GLY A 67 -10.74 0.51 11.12
C GLY A 67 -10.34 0.72 9.66
N THR A 68 -11.32 0.68 8.76
CA THR A 68 -11.11 0.86 7.32
C THR A 68 -10.62 2.27 6.98
N ILE A 69 -11.23 3.31 7.56
CA ILE A 69 -10.83 4.70 7.37
C ILE A 69 -9.39 4.91 7.81
N ARG A 70 -9.01 4.41 8.99
CA ARG A 70 -7.63 4.52 9.49
C ARG A 70 -6.64 3.82 8.56
N LEU A 71 -6.97 2.63 8.05
CA LEU A 71 -6.12 1.93 7.10
C LEU A 71 -5.93 2.76 5.81
N GLN A 72 -7.02 3.30 5.27
CA GLN A 72 -6.98 4.17 4.09
C GLN A 72 -6.15 5.43 4.34
N GLU A 73 -6.28 6.08 5.51
CA GLU A 73 -5.45 7.23 5.88
C GLU A 73 -3.95 6.90 5.89
N TYR A 74 -3.58 5.70 6.34
CA TYR A 74 -2.19 5.23 6.25
C TYR A 74 -1.77 4.97 4.81
N GLU A 75 -2.61 4.32 4.01
CA GLU A 75 -2.33 4.10 2.58
C GLU A 75 -2.14 5.43 1.82
N PHE A 76 -2.95 6.45 2.10
CA PHE A 76 -2.79 7.79 1.53
C PHE A 76 -1.48 8.48 1.92
N LYS A 77 -0.89 8.13 3.06
CA LYS A 77 0.42 8.64 3.47
C LYS A 77 1.56 7.83 2.87
N VAL A 78 1.44 6.51 2.88
CA VAL A 78 2.53 5.59 2.54
C VAL A 78 2.68 5.41 1.03
N LEU A 79 1.58 5.33 0.27
CA LEU A 79 1.64 5.06 -1.18
C LEU A 79 2.32 6.19 -1.98
N PRO A 80 2.05 7.48 -1.74
CA PRO A 80 2.77 8.55 -2.43
C PRO A 80 4.26 8.57 -2.04
N GLU A 81 4.57 8.34 -0.76
CA GLU A 81 5.96 8.39 -0.29
C GLU A 81 6.80 7.21 -0.83
N VAL A 82 6.25 6.00 -0.91
CA VAL A 82 6.96 4.88 -1.56
C VAL A 82 7.15 5.13 -3.06
N TRP A 83 6.19 5.78 -3.71
CA TRP A 83 6.31 6.17 -5.12
C TRP A 83 7.45 7.17 -5.33
N GLU A 84 7.55 8.22 -4.52
CA GLU A 84 8.63 9.21 -4.61
C GLU A 84 10.02 8.57 -4.41
N LYS A 85 10.12 7.62 -3.47
CA LYS A 85 11.36 6.86 -3.24
C LYS A 85 11.69 5.93 -4.40
N LEU A 86 10.69 5.27 -4.97
CA LEU A 86 10.85 4.42 -6.14
C LEU A 86 11.30 5.24 -7.35
N TYR A 87 10.65 6.36 -7.62
CA TYR A 87 11.01 7.30 -8.66
C TYR A 87 12.46 7.78 -8.52
N SER A 88 12.84 8.18 -7.30
CA SER A 88 14.21 8.64 -7.02
C SER A 88 15.22 7.52 -7.26
N ALA A 89 15.01 6.34 -6.68
CA ALA A 89 15.92 5.20 -6.84
C ALA A 89 16.05 4.79 -8.32
N TYR A 90 14.93 4.71 -9.03
CA TYR A 90 14.89 4.31 -10.44
C TYR A 90 15.55 5.36 -11.34
N SER A 91 15.23 6.64 -11.18
CA SER A 91 15.77 7.73 -11.99
C SER A 91 17.28 7.89 -11.81
N TYR A 92 17.80 7.87 -10.57
CA TYR A 92 19.23 7.91 -10.33
C TYR A 92 19.95 6.67 -10.90
N ALA A 93 19.33 5.49 -10.80
CA ALA A 93 19.90 4.28 -11.35
C ALA A 93 19.94 4.29 -12.89
N ILE A 94 18.84 4.65 -13.57
CA ILE A 94 18.83 4.78 -15.04
C ILE A 94 19.83 5.81 -15.51
N ASN A 95 19.86 6.98 -14.87
CA ASN A 95 20.78 8.03 -15.25
C ASN A 95 22.24 7.55 -15.12
N LEU A 96 22.59 6.78 -14.08
CA LEU A 96 23.94 6.25 -13.89
C LEU A 96 24.29 5.12 -14.85
N LEU A 97 23.32 4.26 -15.17
CA LEU A 97 23.51 3.06 -15.97
C LEU A 97 23.39 3.31 -17.48
N SER A 98 22.85 4.47 -17.89
CA SER A 98 22.71 4.81 -19.30
C SER A 98 24.05 4.69 -20.03
N PRO A 99 24.09 4.05 -21.22
CA PRO A 99 25.30 3.96 -22.03
C PRO A 99 25.73 5.32 -22.60
N PHE A 100 24.79 6.26 -22.73
CA PHE A 100 25.04 7.60 -23.26
C PHE A 100 25.24 8.58 -22.11
N GLN A 101 26.46 8.62 -21.57
CA GLN A 101 26.87 9.62 -20.59
C GLN A 101 27.63 10.75 -21.30
N GLU A 102 27.24 11.99 -21.04
CA GLU A 102 27.94 13.17 -21.53
C GLU A 102 28.72 13.82 -20.39
N TYR A 103 29.97 14.20 -20.70
CA TYR A 103 30.86 14.89 -19.77
C TYR A 103 31.48 16.10 -20.46
N ASN A 104 31.73 17.16 -19.70
CA ASN A 104 32.47 18.31 -20.21
C ASN A 104 33.93 17.94 -20.47
N ASP A 105 34.49 18.50 -21.54
CA ASP A 105 35.91 18.36 -21.83
C ASP A 105 36.74 19.37 -21.02
N LEU A 106 37.42 18.86 -19.99
CA LEU A 106 38.28 19.60 -19.08
C LEU A 106 39.69 19.80 -19.63
N SER A 107 40.06 19.07 -20.68
CA SER A 107 41.40 19.18 -21.29
C SER A 107 41.60 20.53 -21.99
N GLN A 108 40.50 21.16 -22.42
CA GLN A 108 40.48 22.44 -23.13
C GLN A 108 40.21 23.64 -22.22
N MET A 109 40.00 23.42 -20.91
CA MET A 109 39.77 24.50 -19.97
C MET A 109 41.09 25.10 -19.47
N ASP A 110 41.17 26.43 -19.48
CA ASP A 110 42.22 27.14 -18.76
C ASP A 110 42.07 26.96 -17.23
N ALA A 111 43.10 27.38 -16.48
CA ALA A 111 43.15 27.17 -15.04
C ALA A 111 41.98 27.85 -14.28
N LEU A 112 41.61 29.06 -14.70
CA LEU A 112 40.55 29.83 -14.04
C LEU A 112 39.17 29.18 -14.27
N ARG A 113 38.89 28.82 -15.53
CA ARG A 113 37.64 28.15 -15.91
C ARG A 113 37.53 26.76 -15.30
N LEU A 114 38.64 26.04 -15.18
CA LEU A 114 38.67 24.73 -14.53
C LEU A 114 38.30 24.83 -13.04
N GLU A 115 38.85 25.83 -12.34
CA GLU A 115 38.57 26.06 -10.93
C GLU A 115 37.10 26.43 -10.71
N GLU A 116 36.57 27.37 -11.49
CA GLU A 116 35.16 27.77 -11.45
C GLU A 116 34.22 26.58 -11.73
N PHE A 117 34.53 25.79 -12.76
CA PHE A 117 33.76 24.59 -13.10
C PHE A 117 33.75 23.59 -11.94
N LEU A 118 34.93 23.28 -11.39
CA LEU A 118 35.05 22.30 -10.32
C LEU A 118 34.41 22.80 -9.02
N ASP A 119 34.43 24.10 -8.73
CA ASP A 119 33.76 24.68 -7.57
C ASP A 119 32.24 24.46 -7.61
N SER A 120 31.62 24.61 -8.78
CA SER A 120 30.20 24.30 -8.97
C SER A 120 29.87 22.80 -8.96
N SER A 121 30.87 21.92 -9.12
CA SER A 121 30.69 20.47 -9.15
C SER A 121 30.47 19.87 -7.75
N PRO A 122 29.73 18.74 -7.64
CA PRO A 122 29.46 18.08 -6.37
C PRO A 122 30.60 17.19 -5.86
N LEU A 123 31.80 17.30 -6.46
CA LEU A 123 32.97 16.50 -6.11
C LEU A 123 33.56 16.89 -4.76
N LEU A 124 34.29 15.96 -4.13
CA LEU A 124 35.02 16.23 -2.90
C LEU A 124 36.20 17.16 -3.18
N GLY A 125 36.57 17.99 -2.19
CA GLY A 125 37.71 18.91 -2.32
C GLY A 125 39.03 18.19 -2.63
N SER A 126 39.21 16.95 -2.17
CA SER A 126 40.35 16.10 -2.52
C SER A 126 40.40 15.75 -4.00
N ASP A 127 39.25 15.43 -4.59
CA ASP A 127 39.16 15.04 -6.01
C ASP A 127 39.30 16.26 -6.91
N LYS A 128 38.70 17.40 -6.53
CA LYS A 128 38.90 18.69 -7.21
C LYS A 128 40.39 19.03 -7.29
N LYS A 129 41.13 18.94 -6.18
CA LYS A 129 42.58 19.20 -6.13
C LYS A 129 43.39 18.25 -7.02
N LYS A 130 43.03 16.96 -7.03
CA LYS A 130 43.68 15.97 -7.91
C LYS A 130 43.48 16.31 -9.38
N ILE A 131 42.27 16.73 -9.78
CA ILE A 131 41.95 17.11 -11.16
C ILE A 131 42.70 18.39 -11.55
N ILE A 132 42.72 19.42 -10.69
CA ILE A 132 43.45 20.68 -10.96
C ILE A 132 44.94 20.43 -11.18
N SER A 133 45.53 19.56 -10.36
CA SER A 133 46.97 19.26 -10.38
C SER A 133 47.36 18.29 -11.51
N ALA A 134 46.39 17.70 -12.23
CA ALA A 134 46.65 16.73 -13.27
C ALA A 134 46.92 17.38 -14.63
N ASP A 135 47.70 16.67 -15.45
CA ASP A 135 47.93 17.02 -16.85
C ASP A 135 46.63 17.03 -17.65
N ALA A 136 46.55 17.87 -18.69
CA ALA A 136 45.34 18.06 -19.51
C ALA A 136 44.75 16.73 -20.04
N GLY A 137 45.60 15.77 -20.41
CA GLY A 137 45.17 14.46 -20.89
C GLY A 137 44.57 13.54 -19.81
N ALA A 138 44.90 13.75 -18.54
CA ALA A 138 44.42 12.93 -17.42
C ALA A 138 43.17 13.51 -16.72
N ARG A 139 42.93 14.83 -16.84
CA ARG A 139 41.81 15.53 -16.19
C ARG A 139 40.46 14.92 -16.46
N ASN A 140 40.18 14.61 -17.73
CA ASN A 140 38.90 14.03 -18.14
C ASN A 140 38.64 12.69 -17.47
N ASN A 141 39.63 11.81 -17.43
CA ASN A 141 39.49 10.49 -16.82
C ASN A 141 39.27 10.60 -15.31
N LEU A 142 40.07 11.43 -14.62
CA LEU A 142 39.94 11.66 -13.18
C LEU A 142 38.59 12.25 -12.81
N TYR A 143 38.10 13.21 -13.59
CA TYR A 143 36.78 13.79 -13.38
C TYR A 143 35.66 12.76 -13.59
N GLN A 144 35.69 12.03 -14.70
CA GLN A 144 34.68 11.02 -15.00
C GLN A 144 34.64 9.95 -13.92
N GLU A 145 35.80 9.45 -13.48
CA GLU A 145 35.90 8.47 -12.41
C GLU A 145 35.29 9.01 -11.10
N ALA A 146 35.74 10.18 -10.64
CA ALA A 146 35.24 10.78 -9.41
C ALA A 146 33.73 11.07 -9.47
N PHE A 147 33.25 11.55 -10.61
CA PHE A 147 31.84 11.88 -10.81
C PHE A 147 30.95 10.63 -10.88
N ILE A 148 31.42 9.56 -11.51
CA ILE A 148 30.72 8.26 -11.51
C ILE A 148 30.60 7.72 -10.09
N TRP A 149 31.68 7.75 -9.30
CA TRP A 149 31.64 7.30 -7.90
C TRP A 149 30.68 8.13 -7.04
N HIS A 150 30.68 9.45 -7.22
CA HIS A 150 29.73 10.33 -6.56
C HIS A 150 28.27 9.94 -6.91
N ARG A 151 27.96 9.76 -8.19
CA ARG A 151 26.62 9.36 -8.64
C ARG A 151 26.22 7.96 -8.18
N MET A 152 27.18 7.03 -8.14
CA MET A 152 26.98 5.70 -7.58
C MET A 152 26.56 5.78 -6.11
N SER A 153 27.22 6.62 -5.32
CA SER A 153 26.85 6.83 -3.91
C SER A 153 25.41 7.35 -3.77
N ILE A 154 24.99 8.30 -4.62
CA ILE A 154 23.62 8.84 -4.60
C ILE A 154 22.61 7.76 -5.00
N ALA A 155 22.85 7.04 -6.09
CA ALA A 155 21.95 5.99 -6.56
C ALA A 155 21.81 4.87 -5.52
N HIS A 156 22.92 4.44 -4.93
CA HIS A 156 22.93 3.42 -3.87
C HIS A 156 22.16 3.88 -2.63
N LYS A 157 22.37 5.12 -2.18
CA LYS A 157 21.61 5.70 -1.05
C LYS A 157 20.10 5.63 -1.30
N ASN A 158 19.65 6.09 -2.46
CA ASN A 158 18.23 6.06 -2.80
C ASN A 158 17.67 4.63 -2.89
N SER A 159 18.44 3.68 -3.43
CA SER A 159 18.06 2.27 -3.48
C SER A 159 17.88 1.67 -2.08
N VAL A 160 18.79 1.97 -1.14
CA VAL A 160 18.69 1.54 0.26
C VAL A 160 17.49 2.18 0.96
N GLU A 161 17.27 3.48 0.75
CA GLU A 161 16.12 4.19 1.34
C GLU A 161 14.78 3.64 0.85
N LEU A 162 14.67 3.28 -0.43
CA LEU A 162 13.50 2.60 -0.99
C LEU A 162 13.26 1.26 -0.28
N GLY A 163 14.28 0.39 -0.23
CA GLY A 163 14.16 -0.93 0.40
C GLY A 163 13.82 -0.85 1.89
N ALA A 164 14.43 0.09 2.62
CA ALA A 164 14.12 0.35 4.02
C ALA A 164 12.66 0.82 4.22
N TYR A 165 12.17 1.69 3.33
CA TYR A 165 10.80 2.17 3.37
C TYR A 165 9.79 1.06 3.09
N ILE A 166 10.02 0.25 2.04
CA ILE A 166 9.16 -0.89 1.70
C ILE A 166 9.08 -1.85 2.89
N SER A 167 10.23 -2.18 3.50
CA SER A 167 10.28 -3.08 4.64
C SER A 167 9.53 -2.54 5.85
N ARG A 168 9.68 -1.24 6.13
CA ARG A 168 9.06 -0.59 7.29
C ARG A 168 7.53 -0.55 7.20
N TYR A 169 7.00 -0.34 6.01
CA TYR A 169 5.56 -0.15 5.79
C TYR A 169 4.89 -1.33 5.07
N ALA A 170 5.56 -2.49 5.03
CA ALA A 170 5.11 -3.67 4.29
C ALA A 170 3.66 -4.08 4.59
N ILE A 171 3.21 -3.90 5.84
CA ILE A 171 1.86 -4.24 6.30
C ILE A 171 0.75 -3.41 5.65
N PHE A 172 1.09 -2.25 5.08
CA PHE A 172 0.14 -1.33 4.45
C PHE A 172 0.07 -1.49 2.93
N PHE A 173 0.90 -2.37 2.36
CA PHE A 173 0.87 -2.63 0.92
C PHE A 173 0.01 -3.86 0.61
N PRO A 174 -0.91 -3.77 -0.38
CA PRO A 174 -1.55 -4.96 -0.93
C PRO A 174 -0.50 -5.97 -1.41
N GLY A 175 -0.76 -7.27 -1.23
CA GLY A 175 0.23 -8.34 -1.49
C GLY A 175 0.90 -8.23 -2.87
N GLN A 176 0.11 -8.04 -3.93
CA GLN A 176 0.63 -7.87 -5.30
C GLN A 176 1.51 -6.63 -5.45
N LEU A 177 1.14 -5.50 -4.84
CA LEU A 177 1.94 -4.27 -4.88
C LEU A 177 3.26 -4.47 -4.13
N LYS A 178 3.21 -5.09 -2.95
CA LYS A 178 4.37 -5.40 -2.12
C LYS A 178 5.37 -6.27 -2.87
N GLU A 179 4.91 -7.34 -3.52
CA GLU A 179 5.75 -8.24 -4.31
C GLU A 179 6.47 -7.52 -5.45
N LYS A 180 5.77 -6.63 -6.16
CA LYS A 180 6.38 -5.83 -7.24
C LYS A 180 7.35 -4.80 -6.70
N LEU A 181 7.03 -4.12 -5.60
CA LEU A 181 7.93 -3.19 -4.91
C LEU A 181 9.23 -3.87 -4.48
N ASP A 182 9.15 -5.06 -3.88
CA ASP A 182 10.33 -5.86 -3.52
C ASP A 182 11.14 -6.24 -4.76
N SER A 183 10.45 -6.66 -5.83
CA SER A 183 11.08 -7.12 -7.07
C SER A 183 11.82 -5.99 -7.78
N VAL A 184 11.19 -4.80 -7.89
CA VAL A 184 11.84 -3.64 -8.52
C VAL A 184 13.00 -3.14 -7.66
N SER A 185 12.86 -3.15 -6.33
CA SER A 185 13.93 -2.76 -5.42
C SER A 185 15.15 -3.70 -5.56
N LYS A 186 14.92 -5.01 -5.67
CA LYS A 186 15.97 -6.00 -5.93
C LYS A 186 16.62 -5.81 -7.30
N ALA A 187 15.83 -5.53 -8.34
CA ALA A 187 16.33 -5.30 -9.68
C ALA A 187 17.24 -4.06 -9.75
N ILE A 188 16.82 -2.94 -9.14
CA ILE A 188 17.63 -1.73 -9.03
C ILE A 188 18.93 -2.01 -8.27
N HIS A 189 18.84 -2.66 -7.10
CA HIS A 189 20.02 -2.97 -6.29
C HIS A 189 21.02 -3.88 -7.02
N SER A 190 20.52 -4.89 -7.74
CA SER A 190 21.33 -5.80 -8.55
C SER A 190 22.05 -5.07 -9.69
N ALA A 191 21.34 -4.20 -10.41
CA ALA A 191 21.90 -3.41 -11.50
C ALA A 191 23.00 -2.44 -11.00
N LEU A 192 22.76 -1.76 -9.87
CA LEU A 192 23.75 -0.89 -9.24
C LEU A 192 24.98 -1.66 -8.76
N SER A 193 24.78 -2.84 -8.14
CA SER A 193 25.86 -3.71 -7.70
C SER A 193 26.72 -4.18 -8.87
N SER A 194 26.10 -4.62 -9.97
CA SER A 194 26.82 -4.98 -11.21
C SER A 194 27.67 -3.83 -11.74
N LYS A 195 27.12 -2.61 -11.79
CA LYS A 195 27.88 -1.43 -12.21
C LYS A 195 29.02 -1.13 -11.26
N ARG A 196 28.82 -1.25 -9.95
CA ARG A 196 29.90 -1.06 -8.97
C ARG A 196 31.04 -2.05 -9.20
N PHE A 197 30.76 -3.34 -9.36
CA PHE A 197 31.79 -4.34 -9.67
C PHE A 197 32.55 -3.99 -10.95
N SER A 198 31.87 -3.49 -11.99
CA SER A 198 32.54 -3.07 -13.22
C SER A 198 33.45 -1.86 -13.08
N LEU A 199 33.23 -1.01 -12.07
CA LEU A 199 34.11 0.13 -11.75
C LEU A 199 35.32 -0.31 -10.94
N GLU A 200 35.17 -1.32 -10.09
CA GLU A 200 36.25 -1.88 -9.28
C GLU A 200 37.15 -2.83 -10.10
N ASP A 201 36.56 -3.58 -11.05
CA ASP A 201 37.25 -4.49 -11.94
C ASP A 201 36.82 -4.26 -13.41
N PRO A 202 37.60 -3.50 -14.19
CA PRO A 202 37.33 -3.25 -15.61
C PRO A 202 37.32 -4.51 -16.49
N SER A 203 37.88 -5.62 -16.01
CA SER A 203 37.93 -6.90 -16.74
C SER A 203 36.66 -7.74 -16.58
N ASP A 204 35.71 -7.33 -15.72
CA ASP A 204 34.48 -8.07 -15.47
C ASP A 204 33.58 -8.12 -16.73
N PRO A 205 33.24 -9.32 -17.24
CA PRO A 205 32.35 -9.47 -18.40
C PRO A 205 30.95 -8.90 -18.18
N ARG A 206 30.52 -8.71 -16.92
CA ARG A 206 29.17 -8.21 -16.54
C ARG A 206 29.02 -6.70 -16.63
N ARG A 207 30.04 -5.98 -17.13
CA ARG A 207 30.03 -4.49 -17.20
C ARG A 207 28.87 -3.88 -17.99
N LEU A 208 28.27 -4.63 -18.92
CA LEU A 208 27.11 -4.21 -19.72
C LEU A 208 25.77 -4.72 -19.15
N ASP A 209 25.78 -5.61 -18.16
CA ASP A 209 24.57 -6.25 -17.66
C ASP A 209 23.70 -5.29 -16.85
N GLY A 210 24.28 -4.27 -16.21
CA GLY A 210 23.55 -3.31 -15.39
C GLY A 210 22.45 -2.56 -16.17
N TRP A 211 22.75 -2.07 -17.38
CA TRP A 211 21.76 -1.40 -18.22
C TRP A 211 20.65 -2.35 -18.68
N ARG A 212 21.03 -3.56 -19.11
CA ARG A 212 20.06 -4.59 -19.52
C ARG A 212 19.14 -4.95 -18.36
N HIS A 213 19.70 -5.18 -17.17
CA HIS A 213 18.91 -5.52 -15.98
C HIS A 213 17.93 -4.41 -15.59
N ILE A 214 18.32 -3.14 -15.64
CA ILE A 214 17.39 -2.08 -15.29
C ILE A 214 16.27 -1.93 -16.34
N ASN A 215 16.60 -2.04 -17.62
CA ASN A 215 15.64 -1.88 -18.70
C ASN A 215 14.67 -3.09 -18.81
N ASP A 216 15.18 -4.30 -18.64
CA ASP A 216 14.39 -5.52 -18.88
C ASP A 216 13.65 -5.99 -17.63
N ALA A 217 14.21 -5.75 -16.43
CA ALA A 217 13.59 -6.20 -15.18
C ALA A 217 12.92 -5.06 -14.41
N ALA A 218 13.58 -3.90 -14.25
CA ALA A 218 13.03 -2.84 -13.40
C ALA A 218 11.99 -1.97 -14.14
N ALA A 219 12.19 -1.65 -15.42
CA ALA A 219 11.29 -0.76 -16.16
C ALA A 219 9.84 -1.29 -16.29
N PRO A 220 9.61 -2.58 -16.61
CA PRO A 220 8.24 -3.11 -16.64
C PRO A 220 7.57 -3.06 -15.26
N LEU A 221 8.31 -3.45 -14.21
CA LEU A 221 7.81 -3.41 -12.84
C LEU A 221 7.48 -1.98 -12.38
N TYR A 222 8.31 -1.00 -12.76
CA TYR A 222 8.08 0.41 -12.47
C TYR A 222 6.73 0.88 -13.04
N ALA A 223 6.45 0.56 -14.31
CA ALA A 223 5.20 0.91 -14.97
C ALA A 223 3.98 0.21 -14.33
N GLU A 224 4.10 -1.08 -14.00
CA GLU A 224 3.04 -1.83 -13.33
C GLU A 224 2.75 -1.29 -11.92
N ILE A 225 3.78 -0.94 -11.15
CA ILE A 225 3.61 -0.34 -9.81
C ILE A 225 2.88 1.00 -9.91
N GLN A 226 3.21 1.82 -10.91
CA GLN A 226 2.52 3.08 -11.15
C GLN A 226 1.02 2.86 -11.35
N GLN A 227 0.66 1.88 -12.19
CA GLN A 227 -0.74 1.54 -12.44
C GLN A 227 -1.44 1.06 -11.16
N LEU A 228 -0.83 0.15 -10.41
CA LEU A 228 -1.41 -0.36 -9.16
C LEU A 228 -1.63 0.74 -8.12
N ILE A 229 -0.68 1.67 -7.97
CA ILE A 229 -0.82 2.81 -7.04
C ILE A 229 -1.96 3.72 -7.51
N GLN A 230 -2.03 4.03 -8.81
CA GLN A 230 -3.10 4.86 -9.37
C GLN A 230 -4.48 4.21 -9.18
N GLU A 231 -4.61 2.91 -9.45
CA GLU A 231 -5.84 2.14 -9.25
C GLU A 231 -6.25 2.14 -7.78
N ARG A 232 -5.29 1.92 -6.87
CA ARG A 232 -5.56 1.91 -5.43
C ARG A 232 -6.06 3.27 -4.94
N LEU A 233 -5.39 4.35 -5.32
CA LEU A 233 -5.79 5.70 -4.94
C LEU A 233 -7.16 6.08 -5.52
N ARG A 234 -7.46 5.69 -6.76
CA ARG A 234 -8.79 5.88 -7.36
C ARG A 234 -9.88 5.09 -6.63
N SER A 235 -9.57 3.88 -6.19
CA SER A 235 -10.53 3.01 -5.48
C SER A 235 -11.03 3.62 -4.17
N HIS A 236 -10.25 4.49 -3.52
CA HIS A 236 -10.68 5.18 -2.30
C HIS A 236 -11.75 6.26 -2.55
N GLY A 237 -11.79 6.83 -3.75
CA GLY A 237 -12.76 7.88 -4.12
C GLY A 237 -14.07 7.34 -4.73
N GLN A 238 -14.15 6.04 -5.01
CA GLN A 238 -15.32 5.42 -5.61
C GLN A 238 -16.21 4.82 -4.52
N VAL A 239 -17.42 5.37 -4.36
CA VAL A 239 -18.50 4.68 -3.64
C VAL A 239 -18.86 3.47 -4.49
N LYS A 240 -18.54 2.25 -4.02
CA LYS A 240 -19.12 1.04 -4.61
C LYS A 240 -20.63 1.12 -4.40
N ASN A 241 -21.37 1.43 -5.47
CA ASN A 241 -22.79 1.14 -5.50
C ASN A 241 -22.91 -0.38 -5.38
N ALA A 242 -23.47 -0.85 -4.27
CA ALA A 242 -23.79 -2.25 -4.09
C ALA A 242 -25.01 -2.55 -4.97
N ASP A 243 -24.82 -3.39 -5.98
CA ASP A 243 -25.90 -4.12 -6.67
C ASP A 243 -26.37 -5.31 -5.81
#